data_AF-A0A1E4Y3C4-F1
#
_entry.id   AF-A0A1E4Y3C4-F1
#
_cell.length_a   1.000
_cell.length_b   1.000
_cell.length_c   1.000
_cell.angle_alpha   90.00
_cell.angle_beta   90.00
_cell.angle_gamma   90.00
#
_symmetry.space_group_name_H-M   'P 1'
#
loop_
_entity.id
_entity.type
_entity.pdbx_description
1 polymer ?
#
loop_
_entity_poly.entity_id
_entity_poly.type
_entity_poly.pdbx_seq_one_letter_code
_entity_poly.pdbx_strand_id
1 'polypeptide(L)'
;MAPDEAEAVLDRIRQAGVRKIKPTYLARRCETEEWLIRERRRLLGNTRRERPVYCFLGNFDDGLDLTRPNALVMPLVAFPAEVLTFTYPDSMASLPYAIREDLPADRRPCHGRVFTFEEIKTIVKEHGMPGPTERFIEVQVWDERPILEFRSSRVS
;
A
#
# COMPACT_ATOMS: atom_id res chain seq x y z
N MET A 1 -3.84 13.35 13.26
CA MET A 1 -3.22 14.48 12.55
C MET A 1 -4.35 15.21 11.86
N ALA A 2 -4.52 16.50 12.14
CA ALA A 2 -5.51 17.31 11.46
C ALA A 2 -5.09 17.52 9.98
N PRO A 3 -6.03 17.72 9.04
CA PRO A 3 -5.71 17.97 7.63
C PRO A 3 -4.67 19.09 7.42
N ASP A 4 -4.76 20.15 8.22
CA ASP A 4 -3.87 21.31 8.15
C ASP A 4 -2.43 20.98 8.60
N GLU A 5 -2.29 20.11 9.61
CA GLU A 5 -0.97 19.62 10.05
C GLU A 5 -0.31 18.74 8.97
N ALA A 6 -1.11 17.93 8.27
CA ALA A 6 -0.63 17.08 7.19
C ALA A 6 -0.16 17.91 5.99
N GLU A 7 -0.91 18.94 5.59
CA GLU A 7 -0.50 19.82 4.49
C GLU A 7 0.77 20.62 4.85
N ALA A 8 0.89 21.11 6.09
CA ALA A 8 2.10 21.76 6.56
C ALA A 8 3.34 20.83 6.57
N VAL A 9 3.18 19.53 6.83
CA VAL A 9 4.26 18.55 6.66
C VAL A 9 4.62 18.41 5.19
N LEU A 10 3.63 18.28 4.30
CA LEU A 10 3.86 18.14 2.86
C LEU A 10 4.54 19.36 2.26
N ASP A 11 4.17 20.57 2.69
CA ASP A 11 4.81 21.81 2.26
C ASP A 11 6.28 21.85 2.63
N ARG A 12 6.64 21.44 3.85
CA ARG A 12 8.04 21.32 4.26
C ARG A 12 8.80 20.33 3.37
N ILE A 13 8.20 19.20 3.01
CA ILE A 13 8.84 18.20 2.12
C ILE A 13 8.99 18.75 0.70
N ARG A 14 7.98 19.47 0.18
CA ARG A 14 8.05 20.14 -1.13
C ARG A 14 9.17 21.17 -1.17
N GLN A 15 9.27 21.99 -0.12
CA GLN A 15 10.31 23.02 0.02
C GLN A 15 11.72 22.44 0.16
N ALA A 16 11.85 21.27 0.80
CA ALA A 16 13.13 20.56 0.90
C ALA A 16 13.65 20.02 -0.46
N GLY A 17 12.83 20.00 -1.51
CA GLY A 17 13.24 19.68 -2.88
C GLY A 17 13.62 18.22 -3.15
N VAL A 18 13.60 17.35 -2.12
CA VAL A 18 13.99 15.93 -2.22
C VAL A 18 13.03 15.12 -3.09
N ARG A 19 11.75 15.51 -3.16
CA ARG A 19 10.71 14.81 -3.95
C ARG A 19 9.66 15.77 -4.50
N LYS A 20 9.26 15.59 -5.76
CA LYS A 20 8.13 16.34 -6.35
C LYS A 20 6.80 15.76 -5.87
N ILE A 21 6.24 16.33 -4.80
CA ILE A 21 4.90 15.99 -4.30
C ILE A 21 3.86 16.90 -4.98
N LYS A 22 2.88 16.31 -5.65
CA LYS A 22 1.81 17.08 -6.30
C LYS A 22 0.91 17.75 -5.25
N PRO A 23 0.35 18.94 -5.52
CA PRO A 23 -0.61 19.60 -4.63
C PRO A 23 -1.83 18.72 -4.29
N THR A 24 -2.29 17.93 -5.26
CA THR A 24 -3.45 17.03 -5.09
C THR A 24 -3.14 15.74 -4.31
N TYR A 25 -1.92 15.57 -3.81
CA TYR A 25 -1.50 14.32 -3.15
C TYR A 25 -2.36 13.99 -1.93
N LEU A 26 -2.57 14.95 -1.02
CA LEU A 26 -3.29 14.69 0.23
C LEU A 26 -4.75 14.31 -0.04
N ALA A 27 -5.43 15.09 -0.88
CA ALA A 27 -6.82 14.80 -1.28
C ALA A 27 -6.96 13.39 -1.89
N ARG A 28 -6.09 13.05 -2.85
CA ARG A 28 -6.09 11.71 -3.46
C ARG A 28 -5.79 10.60 -2.45
N ARG A 29 -4.91 10.85 -1.48
CA ARG A 29 -4.57 9.88 -0.44
C ARG A 29 -5.74 9.64 0.50
N CYS A 30 -6.44 10.69 0.92
CA CYS A 30 -7.64 10.56 1.74
C CYS A 30 -8.72 9.74 1.03
N GLU A 31 -9.01 10.06 -0.24
CA GLU A 31 -9.97 9.31 -1.05
C GLU A 31 -9.58 7.82 -1.20
N THR A 32 -8.29 7.57 -1.42
CA THR A 32 -7.75 6.20 -1.53
C THR A 32 -7.88 5.44 -0.22
N GLU A 33 -7.62 6.09 0.92
CA GLU A 33 -7.78 5.48 2.24
C GLU A 33 -9.24 5.16 2.55
N GLU A 34 -10.17 6.05 2.21
CA GLU A 34 -11.60 5.78 2.36
C GLU A 34 -12.05 4.59 1.53
N TRP A 35 -11.56 4.47 0.30
CA TRP A 35 -11.80 3.29 -0.54
C TRP A 35 -11.22 2.01 0.09
N LEU A 36 -9.96 2.03 0.53
CA LEU A 36 -9.32 0.88 1.19
C LEU A 36 -10.06 0.44 2.45
N ILE A 37 -10.52 1.38 3.27
CA ILE A 37 -11.29 1.09 4.49
C ILE A 37 -12.61 0.41 4.15
N ARG A 38 -13.33 0.91 3.14
CA ARG A 38 -14.58 0.30 2.68
C ARG A 38 -14.36 -1.11 2.17
N GLU A 39 -13.36 -1.32 1.32
CA GLU A 39 -13.05 -2.65 0.78
C GLU A 39 -12.56 -3.63 1.85
N ARG A 40 -11.73 -3.18 2.78
CA ARG A 40 -11.30 -4.00 3.93
C ARG A 40 -12.48 -4.44 4.78
N ARG A 41 -13.44 -3.54 5.04
CA ARG A 41 -14.67 -3.88 5.78
C ARG A 41 -15.53 -4.87 5.02
N ARG A 42 -15.65 -4.70 3.70
CA ARG A 42 -16.41 -5.61 2.83
C ARG A 42 -15.81 -7.01 2.80
N LEU A 43 -14.49 -7.13 2.68
CA LEU A 43 -13.80 -8.40 2.49
C LEU A 43 -13.56 -9.17 3.80
N LEU A 44 -13.20 -8.46 4.86
CA LEU A 44 -12.63 -9.07 6.07
C LEU A 44 -13.21 -8.46 7.37
N GLY A 45 -14.25 -7.63 7.28
CA GLY A 45 -14.93 -7.04 8.44
C GLY A 45 -14.13 -5.96 9.17
N ASN A 46 -14.32 -5.86 10.49
CA ASN A 46 -13.64 -4.85 11.31
C ASN A 46 -12.17 -5.21 11.55
N THR A 47 -11.39 -4.19 11.94
CA THR A 47 -9.97 -4.34 12.25
C THR A 47 -9.58 -3.40 13.39
N ARG A 48 -8.39 -3.63 13.96
CA ARG A 48 -7.85 -2.84 15.07
C ARG A 48 -7.44 -1.43 14.67
N ARG A 49 -7.01 -1.26 13.41
CA ARG A 49 -6.57 0.05 12.89
C ARG A 49 -7.57 0.63 11.93
N GLU A 50 -7.87 1.91 12.08
CA GLU A 50 -8.70 2.63 11.11
C GLU A 50 -7.97 2.87 9.78
N ARG A 51 -6.64 2.97 9.80
CA ARG A 51 -5.80 3.19 8.61
C ARG A 51 -4.65 2.20 8.57
N PRO A 52 -4.30 1.67 7.40
CA PRO A 52 -3.29 0.63 7.29
C PRO A 52 -1.88 1.19 7.45
N VAL A 53 -0.96 0.32 7.83
CA VAL A 53 0.47 0.53 7.59
C VAL A 53 0.77 -0.03 6.19
N TYR A 54 1.39 0.78 5.35
CA TYR A 54 1.72 0.40 3.97
C TYR A 54 3.08 -0.27 3.90
N CYS A 55 3.10 -1.46 3.31
CA CYS A 55 4.30 -2.24 3.02
C CYS A 55 4.32 -2.61 1.53
N PHE A 56 5.44 -3.12 1.04
CA PHE A 56 5.56 -3.60 -0.34
C PHE A 56 6.00 -5.06 -0.33
N LEU A 57 5.35 -5.88 -1.15
CA LEU A 57 5.71 -7.28 -1.31
C LEU A 57 6.78 -7.42 -2.40
N GLY A 58 7.91 -8.01 -2.04
CA GLY A 58 9.01 -8.28 -2.96
C GLY A 58 10.37 -8.03 -2.32
N ASN A 59 11.42 -8.27 -3.10
CA ASN A 59 12.77 -7.90 -2.75
C ASN A 59 13.09 -6.54 -3.38
N PHE A 60 13.47 -5.56 -2.54
CA PHE A 60 13.85 -4.21 -2.96
C PHE A 60 15.33 -3.90 -2.62
N ASP A 61 16.14 -4.93 -2.30
CA ASP A 61 17.57 -4.81 -1.99
C ASP A 61 18.45 -4.73 -3.26
N ASP A 62 17.87 -4.36 -4.41
CA ASP A 62 18.61 -4.19 -5.67
C ASP A 62 19.44 -2.90 -5.74
N GLY A 63 19.31 -2.03 -4.72
CA GLY A 63 20.01 -0.75 -4.64
C GLY A 63 19.53 0.29 -5.65
N LEU A 64 18.48 0.00 -6.43
CA LEU A 64 17.96 0.90 -7.45
C LEU A 64 17.02 1.97 -6.86
N ASP A 65 16.39 1.70 -5.70
CA ASP A 65 15.60 2.69 -4.97
C ASP A 65 16.40 3.36 -3.85
N LEU A 66 17.21 4.35 -4.23
CA LEU A 66 17.95 5.21 -3.30
C LEU A 66 17.05 5.99 -2.32
N THR A 67 15.72 6.00 -2.52
CA THR A 67 14.78 6.68 -1.61
C THR A 67 14.43 5.85 -0.38
N ARG A 68 14.92 4.61 -0.27
CA ARG A 68 14.65 3.68 0.84
C ARG A 68 15.97 3.19 1.48
N PRO A 69 16.77 4.08 2.10
CA PRO A 69 18.07 3.70 2.67
C PRO A 69 17.96 2.74 3.85
N ASN A 70 16.80 2.67 4.50
CA ASN A 70 16.51 1.75 5.59
C ASN A 70 15.15 1.10 5.35
N ALA A 71 15.10 -0.23 5.31
CA ALA A 71 13.87 -1.00 5.16
C ALA A 71 13.71 -2.00 6.29
N LEU A 72 12.50 -2.08 6.84
CA LEU A 72 12.13 -3.17 7.73
C LEU A 72 11.64 -4.36 6.90
N VAL A 73 12.51 -5.36 6.72
CA VAL A 73 12.17 -6.57 5.97
C VAL A 73 11.62 -7.63 6.92
N MET A 74 10.37 -8.03 6.68
CA MET A 74 9.67 -9.04 7.46
C MET A 74 9.10 -10.12 6.55
N PRO A 75 9.13 -11.41 6.97
CA PRO A 75 8.49 -12.46 6.22
C PRO A 75 6.97 -12.28 6.28
N LEU A 76 6.30 -12.49 5.15
CA LEU A 76 4.84 -12.31 5.05
C LEU A 76 4.08 -13.25 6.01
N VAL A 77 4.64 -14.43 6.30
CA VAL A 77 4.09 -15.42 7.25
C VAL A 77 4.09 -14.94 8.71
N ALA A 78 4.77 -13.84 9.04
CA ALA A 78 4.70 -13.24 10.38
C ALA A 78 3.35 -12.54 10.64
N PHE A 79 2.55 -12.32 9.60
CA PHE A 79 1.26 -11.65 9.70
C PHE A 79 0.12 -12.65 9.51
N PRO A 80 -0.91 -12.62 10.37
CA PRO A 80 -2.16 -13.34 10.11
C PRO A 80 -2.80 -12.86 8.78
N ALA A 81 -3.33 -13.79 7.98
CA ALA A 81 -3.87 -13.48 6.67
C ALA A 81 -5.03 -12.47 6.73
N GLU A 82 -5.83 -12.53 7.78
CA GLU A 82 -6.99 -11.68 8.04
C GLU A 82 -6.63 -10.23 8.37
N VAL A 83 -5.37 -9.93 8.72
CA VAL A 83 -4.93 -8.55 8.97
C VAL A 83 -4.29 -7.90 7.75
N LEU A 84 -4.26 -8.59 6.61
CA LEU A 84 -3.64 -8.12 5.38
C LEU A 84 -4.67 -7.91 4.27
N THR A 85 -4.49 -6.83 3.52
CA THR A 85 -5.04 -6.70 2.17
C THR A 85 -3.95 -6.28 1.21
N PHE A 86 -4.24 -6.41 -0.09
CA PHE A 86 -3.29 -6.16 -1.14
C PHE A 86 -3.91 -5.35 -2.27
N THR A 87 -3.10 -4.55 -2.94
CA THR A 87 -3.42 -3.95 -4.25
C THR A 87 -2.31 -4.26 -5.24
N TYR A 88 -2.69 -4.42 -6.51
CA TYR A 88 -1.75 -4.70 -7.60
C TYR A 88 -2.14 -3.88 -8.85
N PRO A 89 -1.46 -2.75 -9.14
CA PRO A 89 -0.35 -2.14 -8.41
C PRO A 89 -0.85 -1.39 -7.16
N ASP A 90 -0.06 -0.47 -6.62
CA ASP A 90 -0.38 0.30 -5.42
C ASP A 90 -1.77 0.94 -5.37
N SER A 91 -2.23 1.25 -4.16
CA SER A 91 -3.61 1.70 -3.96
C SER A 91 -3.94 3.01 -4.69
N MET A 92 -2.97 3.92 -4.81
CA MET A 92 -3.16 5.24 -5.46
C MET A 92 -3.21 5.11 -6.99
N ALA A 93 -2.56 4.10 -7.54
CA ALA A 93 -2.64 3.71 -8.95
C ALA A 93 -3.89 2.85 -9.23
N SER A 94 -4.32 2.05 -8.26
CA SER A 94 -5.49 1.17 -8.36
C SER A 94 -6.81 1.94 -8.26
N LEU A 95 -6.94 2.92 -7.37
CA LEU A 95 -8.21 3.63 -7.14
C LEU A 95 -8.85 4.18 -8.44
N PRO A 96 -8.13 4.86 -9.35
CA PRO A 96 -8.72 5.30 -10.61
C PRO A 96 -9.43 4.17 -11.37
N TYR A 97 -8.83 2.98 -11.47
CA TYR A 97 -9.44 1.82 -12.12
C TYR A 97 -10.66 1.27 -11.36
N ALA A 98 -10.76 1.53 -10.06
CA ALA A 98 -11.91 1.11 -9.26
C ALA A 98 -13.13 2.01 -9.44
N ILE A 99 -12.93 3.31 -9.68
CA ILE A 99 -14.03 4.31 -9.68
C ILE A 99 -14.36 4.87 -11.06
N ARG A 100 -13.48 4.70 -12.05
CA ARG A 100 -13.67 5.20 -13.41
C ARG A 100 -13.91 4.06 -14.39
N GLU A 101 -14.99 4.19 -15.16
CA GLU A 101 -15.32 3.27 -16.25
C GLU A 101 -14.65 3.67 -17.57
N ASP A 102 -14.18 4.91 -17.69
CA ASP A 102 -13.59 5.50 -18.91
C ASP A 102 -12.07 5.27 -19.06
N LEU A 103 -11.50 4.33 -18.30
CA LEU A 103 -10.07 4.03 -18.34
C LEU A 103 -9.71 3.02 -19.45
N PRO A 104 -8.47 3.09 -20.00
CA PRO A 104 -8.08 2.47 -21.27
C PRO A 104 -8.22 0.94 -21.36
N ALA A 105 -8.16 0.44 -22.59
CA ALA A 105 -8.35 -0.96 -22.99
C ALA A 105 -7.41 -1.98 -22.29
N ASP A 106 -6.24 -1.55 -21.80
CA ASP A 106 -5.24 -2.40 -21.15
C ASP A 106 -5.54 -2.69 -19.67
N ARG A 107 -6.82 -2.72 -19.29
CA ARG A 107 -7.28 -3.06 -17.94
C ARG A 107 -7.02 -4.54 -17.66
N ARG A 108 -6.09 -4.83 -16.74
CA ARG A 108 -5.82 -6.19 -16.28
C ARG A 108 -6.71 -6.55 -15.08
N PRO A 109 -6.99 -7.86 -14.84
CA PRO A 109 -7.81 -8.31 -13.70
C PRO A 109 -7.28 -7.90 -12.31
N CYS A 110 -5.99 -7.55 -12.22
CA CYS A 110 -5.37 -7.06 -11.00
C CYS A 110 -5.72 -5.59 -10.68
N HIS A 111 -6.08 -4.77 -11.68
CA HIS A 111 -6.28 -3.33 -11.48
C HIS A 111 -7.63 -3.00 -10.82
N GLY A 112 -7.62 -2.00 -9.94
CA GLY A 112 -8.84 -1.43 -9.36
C GLY A 112 -9.54 -2.32 -8.35
N ARG A 113 -8.80 -3.23 -7.72
CA ARG A 113 -9.33 -4.19 -6.76
C ARG A 113 -8.42 -4.29 -5.53
N VAL A 114 -9.06 -4.50 -4.38
CA VAL A 114 -8.40 -4.91 -3.15
C VAL A 114 -8.54 -6.42 -3.03
N PHE A 115 -7.45 -7.09 -2.69
CA PHE A 115 -7.39 -8.54 -2.57
C PHE A 115 -7.14 -8.94 -1.12
N THR A 116 -7.78 -10.04 -0.71
CA THR A 116 -7.36 -10.83 0.45
C THR A 116 -6.08 -11.60 0.16
N PHE A 117 -5.50 -12.21 1.20
CA PHE A 117 -4.29 -13.02 1.08
C PHE A 117 -4.42 -14.19 0.08
N GLU A 118 -5.54 -14.90 0.10
CA GLU A 118 -5.74 -16.04 -0.81
C GLU A 118 -6.04 -15.58 -2.24
N GLU A 119 -6.76 -14.48 -2.41
CA GLU A 119 -7.01 -13.90 -3.74
C GLU A 119 -5.72 -13.39 -4.39
N ILE A 120 -4.86 -12.67 -3.65
CA ILE A 120 -3.62 -12.15 -4.23
C ILE A 120 -2.67 -13.29 -4.61
N LYS A 121 -2.63 -14.39 -3.86
CA LYS A 121 -1.86 -15.59 -4.23
C LYS A 121 -2.32 -16.15 -5.58
N THR A 122 -3.63 -16.17 -5.80
CA THR A 122 -4.23 -16.62 -7.06
C THR A 122 -3.85 -15.67 -8.21
N ILE A 123 -4.00 -14.36 -8.00
CA ILE A 123 -3.63 -13.34 -8.99
C ILE A 123 -2.15 -13.42 -9.35
N VAL A 124 -1.25 -13.57 -8.36
CA VAL A 124 0.19 -13.69 -8.62
C VAL A 124 0.52 -15.00 -9.32
N LYS A 125 -0.18 -16.10 -9.02
CA LYS A 125 0.00 -17.36 -9.74
C LYS A 125 -0.41 -17.26 -11.21
N GLU A 126 -1.44 -16.49 -11.51
CA GLU A 126 -1.98 -16.33 -12.88
C GLU A 126 -1.23 -15.28 -13.70
N HIS A 127 -0.83 -14.17 -13.07
CA HIS A 127 -0.29 -12.99 -13.76
C HIS A 127 1.17 -12.69 -13.43
N GLY A 128 1.78 -13.42 -12.50
CA GLY A 128 3.15 -13.19 -12.04
C GLY A 128 3.30 -11.98 -11.12
N MET A 129 4.55 -11.75 -10.70
CA MET A 129 4.95 -10.57 -9.95
C MET A 129 4.94 -9.31 -10.84
N PRO A 130 4.76 -8.10 -10.26
CA PRO A 130 4.77 -6.84 -11.00
C PRO A 130 5.98 -6.71 -11.93
N GLY A 131 5.71 -6.34 -13.18
CA GLY A 131 6.76 -5.95 -14.11
C GLY A 131 7.28 -4.52 -13.84
N PRO A 132 8.20 -4.03 -14.66
CA PRO A 132 8.78 -2.68 -14.55
C PRO A 132 7.73 -1.54 -14.55
N THR A 133 6.60 -1.78 -15.19
CA THR A 133 5.48 -0.83 -15.36
C THR A 133 4.60 -0.71 -14.13
N GLU A 134 4.32 -1.82 -13.44
CA GLU A 134 3.44 -1.87 -12.27
C GLU A 134 4.19 -1.66 -10.95
N ARG A 135 5.52 -1.84 -10.98
CA ARG A 135 6.48 -1.61 -9.91
C ARG A 135 6.35 -2.50 -8.68
N PHE A 136 5.18 -2.60 -8.03
CA PHE A 136 5.03 -3.35 -6.79
C PHE A 136 3.58 -3.75 -6.46
N ILE A 137 3.45 -4.83 -5.69
CA ILE A 137 2.25 -5.15 -4.93
C ILE A 137 2.36 -4.41 -3.60
N GLU A 138 1.36 -3.58 -3.29
CA GLU A 138 1.29 -2.90 -2.00
C GLU A 138 0.47 -3.75 -1.02
N VAL A 139 1.03 -3.96 0.16
CA VAL A 139 0.40 -4.65 1.28
C VAL A 139 -0.11 -3.61 2.26
N GLN A 140 -1.40 -3.66 2.58
CA GLN A 140 -2.00 -2.86 3.64
C GLN A 140 -2.12 -3.73 4.90
N VAL A 141 -1.37 -3.38 5.93
CA VAL A 141 -1.34 -4.07 7.23
C VAL A 141 -2.28 -3.37 8.20
N TRP A 142 -3.30 -4.07 8.66
CA TRP A 142 -4.36 -3.52 9.50
C TRP A 142 -4.20 -3.83 11.00
N ASP A 143 -3.10 -4.49 11.37
CA ASP A 143 -2.70 -4.74 12.75
C ASP A 143 -1.18 -4.61 12.86
N GLU A 144 -0.71 -3.66 13.67
CA GLU A 144 0.72 -3.34 13.78
C GLU A 144 1.47 -4.22 14.79
N ARG A 145 0.78 -5.07 15.56
CA ARG A 145 1.42 -5.91 16.61
C ARG A 145 2.60 -6.73 16.08
N PRO A 146 2.50 -7.45 14.94
CA PRO A 146 3.65 -8.20 14.42
C PRO A 146 4.86 -7.31 14.12
N ILE A 147 4.62 -6.07 13.68
CA ILE A 147 5.69 -5.09 13.41
C ILE A 147 6.37 -4.67 14.72
N LEU A 148 5.57 -4.39 15.75
CA LEU A 148 6.08 -3.97 17.07
C LEU A 148 6.86 -5.09 17.78
N GLU A 149 6.37 -6.33 17.70
CA GLU A 149 7.02 -7.52 18.24
C GLU A 149 8.38 -7.75 17.56
N PHE A 150 8.41 -7.67 16.23
CA PHE A 150 9.63 -7.83 15.44
C PHE A 150 10.67 -6.74 15.72
N ARG A 151 10.23 -5.51 16.01
CA ARG A 151 11.14 -4.44 16.42
C ARG A 151 11.72 -4.67 17.81
N SER A 152 10.91 -5.18 18.74
CA SER A 152 11.35 -5.46 20.11
C SER A 152 12.35 -6.60 20.18
N SER A 153 12.16 -7.65 19.38
CA SER A 153 13.06 -8.82 19.33
C SER A 153 14.42 -8.55 18.69
N ARG A 154 14.58 -7.45 17.94
CA ARG A 154 15.87 -7.01 17.37
C ARG A 154 16.67 -6.08 18.28
N VAL A 155 16.10 -5.64 19.39
CA VAL A 155 16.73 -4.72 20.37
C VAL A 155 17.17 -5.48 21.64
N SER A 156 16.97 -6.81 21.69
CA SER A 156 17.47 -7.72 22.74
C SER A 156 18.64 -8.54 22.22
#